data_AF-A0A8C4XVS0-F1
#
_entry.id   AF-A0A8C4XVS0-F1
#
_cell.length_a   1.000
_cell.length_b   1.000
_cell.length_c   1.000
_cell.angle_alpha   90.00
_cell.angle_beta   90.00
_cell.angle_gamma   90.00
#
_symmetry.space_group_name_H-M   'P 1'
#
loop_
_entity.id
_entity.type
_entity.pdbx_description
1 polymer ?
#
loop_
_entity_poly.entity_id
_entity_poly.type
_entity_poly.pdbx_seq_one_letter_code
_entity_poly.pdbx_strand_id
1 'polypeptide(L)'
;MLVTLLSQSAHEAQCSRRGRRSLLELGLTLWCYRQRLQTPLFALNLYGCYCGTGGSGTPLDAVDQCCFLHDCCYRHARVSLECRGRVKWQPYEFACSQSGTECRSQSVCGRMACECDRQFAECLTAAKPRKRAGPCLCRGRGPACAGGGAGEPGPAPADRLLGL
;
A
#
# COMPACT_ATOMS: atom_id res chain seq x y z
N MET A 1 -25.92 -28.42 39.12
CA MET A 1 -24.75 -28.76 38.26
C MET A 1 -25.32 -29.06 36.89
N LEU A 2 -25.05 -28.38 35.77
CA LEU A 2 -23.89 -27.61 35.33
C LEU A 2 -24.35 -26.25 34.76
N VAL A 3 -23.82 -25.17 35.32
CA VAL A 3 -23.75 -23.87 34.64
C VAL A 3 -22.27 -23.56 34.55
N THR A 4 -21.65 -23.83 33.40
CA THR A 4 -20.34 -23.31 32.92
C THR A 4 -19.90 -24.18 31.74
N LEU A 5 -19.13 -23.60 30.80
CA LEU A 5 -18.66 -24.14 29.51
C LEU A 5 -19.70 -23.90 28.40
N LEU A 6 -19.63 -22.86 27.57
CA LEU A 6 -18.54 -22.53 26.64
C LEU A 6 -18.57 -21.02 26.31
N SER A 7 -17.79 -20.20 26.99
CA SER A 7 -17.67 -18.75 26.73
C SER A 7 -16.35 -18.35 26.06
N GLN A 8 -15.75 -19.21 25.24
CA GLN A 8 -14.44 -18.94 24.64
C GLN A 8 -14.45 -18.52 23.16
N SER A 9 -15.60 -18.34 22.49
CA SER A 9 -15.62 -18.01 21.05
C SER A 9 -15.79 -16.52 20.71
N ALA A 10 -16.08 -15.64 21.66
CA ALA A 10 -16.30 -14.21 21.37
C ALA A 10 -14.99 -13.41 21.13
N HIS A 11 -13.82 -14.01 21.35
CA HIS A 11 -12.51 -13.37 21.16
C HIS A 11 -11.84 -13.69 19.81
N GLU A 12 -12.38 -14.62 19.03
CA GLU A 12 -12.01 -14.80 17.62
C GLU A 12 -12.88 -13.89 16.75
N ALA A 13 -12.69 -12.58 16.91
CA ALA A 13 -13.10 -11.64 15.88
C ALA A 13 -12.49 -12.15 14.56
N GLN A 14 -13.34 -12.51 13.60
CA GLN A 14 -12.91 -12.95 12.27
C GLN A 14 -12.00 -11.88 11.67
N CYS A 15 -10.70 -12.14 11.79
CA CYS A 15 -9.67 -11.36 11.16
C CYS A 15 -10.01 -11.30 9.67
N SER A 16 -10.12 -10.08 9.12
CA SER A 16 -10.45 -9.91 7.70
C SER A 16 -9.56 -10.83 6.87
N ARG A 17 -10.16 -11.79 6.15
CA ARG A 17 -9.47 -12.67 5.21
C ARG A 17 -9.06 -11.83 4.00
N ARG A 18 -8.00 -11.03 4.18
CA ARG A 18 -7.37 -10.28 3.09
C ARG A 18 -6.67 -11.27 2.18
N GLY A 19 -6.80 -11.04 0.88
CA GLY A 19 -6.11 -11.80 -0.15
C GLY A 19 -4.68 -11.27 -0.36
N ARG A 20 -3.83 -12.11 -0.95
CA ARG A 20 -2.47 -11.75 -1.34
C ARG A 20 -2.49 -10.73 -2.47
N ARG A 21 -1.44 -9.89 -2.55
CA ARG A 21 -1.18 -9.06 -3.74
C ARG A 21 -0.40 -9.94 -4.73
N SER A 22 -0.87 -10.03 -5.97
CA SER A 22 -0.08 -10.56 -7.09
C SER A 22 0.01 -9.44 -8.11
N LEU A 23 1.22 -8.93 -8.32
CA LEU A 23 1.52 -7.75 -9.14
C LEU A 23 2.94 -7.97 -9.66
N LEU A 24 3.09 -8.30 -10.95
CA LEU A 24 4.40 -8.59 -11.54
C LEU A 24 5.27 -7.32 -11.53
N GLU A 25 4.70 -6.22 -11.99
CA GLU A 25 5.36 -4.94 -12.19
C GLU A 25 5.72 -4.29 -10.85
N LEU A 26 4.80 -4.28 -9.88
CA LEU A 26 5.11 -3.84 -8.52
C LEU A 26 6.27 -4.66 -7.93
N GLY A 27 6.28 -5.98 -8.16
CA GLY A 27 7.35 -6.85 -7.69
C GLY A 27 8.70 -6.45 -8.28
N LEU A 28 8.75 -6.12 -9.57
CA LEU A 28 9.95 -5.64 -10.25
C LEU A 28 10.37 -4.25 -9.76
N THR A 29 9.42 -3.34 -9.53
CA THR A 29 9.72 -2.03 -8.93
C THR A 29 10.29 -2.19 -7.53
N LEU A 30 9.66 -2.96 -6.64
CA LEU A 30 10.20 -3.21 -5.29
C LEU A 30 11.57 -3.90 -5.32
N TRP A 31 11.82 -4.77 -6.28
CA TRP A 31 13.12 -5.40 -6.49
C TRP A 31 14.23 -4.39 -6.84
N CYS A 32 13.89 -3.29 -7.51
CA CYS A 32 14.81 -2.17 -7.75
C CYS A 32 15.28 -1.51 -6.43
N TYR A 33 14.40 -1.46 -5.41
CA TYR A 33 14.71 -0.84 -4.12
C TYR A 33 15.23 -1.82 -3.07
N ARG A 34 15.38 -3.12 -3.37
CA ARG A 34 15.58 -4.20 -2.39
C ARG A 34 16.70 -3.99 -1.36
N GLN A 35 17.77 -3.27 -1.73
CA GLN A 35 18.91 -3.00 -0.84
C GLN A 35 18.63 -1.89 0.19
N ARG A 36 17.59 -1.08 -0.03
CA ARG A 36 17.18 0.06 0.82
C ARG A 36 15.94 -0.24 1.67
N LEU A 37 15.29 -1.38 1.44
CA LEU A 37 14.07 -1.74 2.15
C LEU A 37 14.38 -2.29 3.54
N GLN A 38 13.68 -1.79 4.55
CA GLN A 38 13.79 -2.26 5.93
C GLN A 38 12.82 -3.43 6.23
N THR A 39 11.85 -3.66 5.34
CA THR A 39 10.89 -4.77 5.42
C THR A 39 11.16 -5.75 4.28
N PRO A 40 11.34 -7.05 4.55
CA PRO A 40 11.55 -8.01 3.49
C PRO A 40 10.31 -8.12 2.59
N LEU A 41 10.52 -8.22 1.28
CA LEU A 41 9.45 -8.17 0.27
C LEU A 41 8.32 -9.17 0.53
N PHE A 42 8.66 -10.38 0.97
CA PHE A 42 7.68 -11.43 1.25
C PHE A 42 6.78 -11.09 2.45
N ALA A 43 7.27 -10.29 3.42
CA ALA A 43 6.55 -9.92 4.63
C ALA A 43 5.58 -8.74 4.44
N LEU A 44 5.63 -8.03 3.30
CA LEU A 44 4.66 -6.99 2.97
C LEU A 44 3.27 -7.57 2.69
N ASN A 45 3.19 -8.84 2.29
CA ASN A 45 1.91 -9.50 2.07
C ASN A 45 1.19 -9.71 3.40
N LEU A 46 -0.06 -9.25 3.49
CA LEU A 46 -0.88 -9.32 4.69
C LEU A 46 -0.28 -8.57 5.89
N TYR A 47 0.59 -7.59 5.63
CA TYR A 47 1.08 -6.66 6.64
C TYR A 47 0.00 -5.64 7.01
N GLY A 48 -0.07 -5.29 8.29
CA GLY A 48 -0.92 -4.23 8.82
C GLY A 48 -2.38 -4.34 8.39
N CYS A 49 -2.99 -3.21 8.04
CA CYS A 49 -4.38 -3.07 7.65
C CYS A 49 -4.57 -2.86 6.16
N TYR A 50 -3.55 -2.38 5.46
CA TYR A 50 -3.64 -1.99 4.05
C TYR A 50 -2.74 -2.80 3.12
N CYS A 51 -1.65 -3.39 3.60
CA CYS A 51 -0.78 -4.19 2.73
C CYS A 51 -1.40 -5.56 2.36
N GLY A 52 -2.28 -5.56 1.36
CA GLY A 52 -3.02 -6.73 0.90
C GLY A 52 -4.08 -6.35 -0.13
N THR A 53 -5.06 -7.23 -0.37
CA THR A 53 -6.33 -6.83 -0.98
C THR A 53 -7.31 -6.35 0.09
N GLY A 54 -7.96 -5.22 -0.18
CA GLY A 54 -8.82 -4.54 0.80
C GLY A 54 -8.02 -3.80 1.88
N GLY A 55 -8.73 -3.19 2.82
CA GLY A 55 -8.11 -2.54 3.98
C GLY A 55 -9.10 -1.66 4.74
N SER A 56 -9.01 -1.67 6.06
CA SER A 56 -9.88 -0.94 6.96
C SER A 56 -9.20 -0.73 8.30
N GLY A 57 -9.59 0.33 9.01
CA GLY A 57 -8.99 0.67 10.29
C GLY A 57 -7.80 1.59 10.16
N THR A 58 -7.23 1.97 11.28
CA THR A 58 -6.08 2.88 11.31
C THR A 58 -4.79 2.15 10.91
N PRO A 59 -3.94 2.72 10.04
CA PRO A 59 -2.64 2.15 9.72
C PRO A 59 -1.82 1.85 10.98
N LEU A 60 -1.25 0.66 11.07
CA LEU A 60 -0.56 0.22 12.28
C LEU A 60 0.79 0.92 12.48
N ASP A 61 1.49 1.24 11.39
CA ASP A 61 2.79 1.91 11.39
C ASP A 61 3.10 2.55 10.04
N ALA A 62 4.34 3.02 9.86
CA ALA A 62 4.79 3.68 8.65
C ALA A 62 4.75 2.76 7.42
N VAL A 63 4.99 1.46 7.56
CA VAL A 63 4.93 0.50 6.44
C VAL A 63 3.48 0.35 5.99
N ASP A 64 2.57 0.19 6.94
CA ASP A 64 1.14 0.10 6.67
C ASP A 64 0.56 1.41 6.11
N GLN A 65 1.09 2.55 6.54
CA GLN A 65 0.78 3.87 5.98
C GLN A 65 1.20 3.97 4.50
N CYS A 66 2.38 3.46 4.12
CA CYS A 66 2.78 3.39 2.71
C CYS A 66 1.78 2.57 1.88
N CYS A 67 1.28 1.46 2.43
CA CYS A 67 0.28 0.65 1.75
C CYS A 67 -1.07 1.35 1.60
N PHE A 68 -1.49 2.13 2.61
CA PHE A 68 -2.68 2.97 2.52
C PHE A 68 -2.55 4.02 1.40
N LEU A 69 -1.43 4.74 1.36
CA LEU A 69 -1.16 5.75 0.32
C LEU A 69 -1.11 5.13 -1.08
N HIS A 70 -0.54 3.93 -1.20
CA HIS A 70 -0.53 3.16 -2.45
C HIS A 70 -1.94 2.81 -2.93
N ASP A 71 -2.81 2.31 -2.04
CA ASP A 71 -4.20 2.03 -2.39
C ASP A 71 -4.97 3.32 -2.75
N CYS A 72 -4.65 4.47 -2.13
CA CYS A 72 -5.20 5.77 -2.51
C CYS A 72 -4.74 6.22 -3.91
N CYS A 73 -3.46 6.06 -4.24
CA CYS A 73 -2.93 6.37 -5.57
C CYS A 73 -3.63 5.54 -6.65
N TYR A 74 -3.76 4.22 -6.43
CA TYR A 74 -4.51 3.36 -7.35
C TYR A 74 -6.00 3.70 -7.43
N ARG A 75 -6.62 4.17 -6.35
CA ARG A 75 -8.00 4.67 -6.39
C ARG A 75 -8.11 5.91 -7.28
N HIS A 76 -7.19 6.85 -7.13
CA HIS A 76 -7.14 8.05 -7.96
C HIS A 76 -7.00 7.68 -9.46
N ALA A 77 -6.05 6.81 -9.80
CA ALA A 77 -5.89 6.35 -11.18
C ALA A 77 -7.17 5.70 -11.76
N ARG A 78 -7.92 4.94 -10.94
CA ARG A 78 -9.18 4.32 -11.38
C ARG A 78 -10.32 5.32 -11.57
N VAL A 79 -10.47 6.27 -10.63
CA VAL A 79 -11.64 7.15 -10.55
C VAL A 79 -11.44 8.41 -11.38
N SER A 80 -10.27 9.05 -11.26
CA SER A 80 -10.01 10.36 -11.86
C SER A 80 -9.44 10.26 -13.27
N LEU A 81 -8.70 9.19 -13.57
CA LEU A 81 -8.07 8.99 -14.89
C LEU A 81 -8.76 7.90 -15.71
N GLU A 82 -9.88 7.38 -15.20
CA GLU A 82 -10.69 6.35 -15.85
C GLU A 82 -9.85 5.16 -16.34
N CYS A 83 -8.80 4.80 -15.60
CA CYS A 83 -8.02 3.61 -15.88
C CYS A 83 -8.87 2.38 -15.58
N ARG A 84 -9.67 1.98 -16.57
CA ARG A 84 -10.57 0.83 -16.58
C ARG A 84 -9.74 -0.44 -16.53
N GLY A 85 -10.26 -1.46 -15.85
CA GLY A 85 -9.48 -2.65 -15.52
C GLY A 85 -8.55 -2.36 -14.35
N ARG A 86 -8.42 -3.32 -13.43
CA ARG A 86 -7.75 -3.11 -12.14
C ARG A 86 -6.35 -2.52 -12.41
N VAL A 87 -6.09 -1.24 -12.06
CA VAL A 87 -4.76 -0.57 -12.15
C VAL A 87 -3.61 -1.42 -11.62
N LYS A 88 -3.93 -2.33 -10.68
CA LYS A 88 -3.09 -3.40 -10.16
C LYS A 88 -2.47 -4.31 -11.26
N TRP A 89 -3.14 -4.53 -12.38
CA TRP A 89 -2.72 -5.37 -13.50
C TRP A 89 -2.35 -4.56 -14.74
N GLN A 90 -2.20 -3.24 -14.60
CA GLN A 90 -1.83 -2.40 -15.73
C GLN A 90 -0.34 -2.63 -16.02
N PRO A 91 0.04 -3.22 -17.16
CA PRO A 91 1.44 -3.32 -17.53
C PRO A 91 2.01 -1.92 -17.75
N TYR A 92 3.26 -1.74 -17.35
CA TYR A 92 3.99 -0.48 -17.50
C TYR A 92 5.49 -0.71 -17.71
N GLU A 93 6.10 0.20 -18.48
CA GLU A 93 7.53 0.31 -18.70
C GLU A 93 8.17 1.28 -17.71
N PHE A 94 9.34 0.89 -17.20
CA PHE A 94 10.15 1.69 -16.30
C PHE A 94 11.64 1.34 -16.46
N ALA A 95 12.51 2.24 -16.00
CA ALA A 95 13.93 1.97 -15.83
C ALA A 95 14.30 2.00 -14.36
N CYS A 96 15.20 1.10 -13.95
CA CYS A 96 15.74 1.06 -12.59
C CYS A 96 17.14 1.67 -12.57
N SER A 97 17.39 2.56 -11.61
CA SER A 97 18.67 3.20 -11.37
C SER A 97 18.99 3.20 -9.87
N GLN A 98 20.20 3.64 -9.48
CA GLN A 98 20.57 3.76 -8.07
C GLN A 98 19.70 4.78 -7.32
N SER A 99 19.30 5.88 -7.98
CA SER A 99 18.43 6.91 -7.39
C SER A 99 17.00 6.41 -7.22
N GLY A 100 16.51 5.56 -8.12
CA GLY A 100 15.16 4.99 -8.03
C GLY A 100 14.64 4.47 -9.35
N THR A 101 13.31 4.39 -9.45
CA THR A 101 12.60 3.99 -10.66
C THR A 101 12.21 5.22 -11.49
N GLU A 102 12.45 5.17 -12.80
CA GLU A 102 12.01 6.17 -13.77
C GLU A 102 10.86 5.59 -14.62
N CYS A 103 9.70 6.24 -14.63
CA CYS A 103 8.50 5.76 -15.31
C CYS A 103 8.47 6.17 -16.79
N ARG A 104 8.56 5.18 -17.69
CA ARG A 104 8.74 5.39 -19.15
C ARG A 104 7.51 5.09 -20.00
N SER A 105 6.50 4.45 -19.42
CA SER A 105 5.24 4.11 -20.10
C SER A 105 4.62 5.27 -20.87
N GLN A 106 4.20 5.03 -22.11
CA GLN A 106 3.53 6.03 -22.93
C GLN A 106 2.06 6.22 -22.57
N SER A 107 1.38 5.15 -22.14
CA SER A 107 -0.03 5.22 -21.75
C SER A 107 -0.19 5.95 -20.41
N VAL A 108 -1.26 6.75 -20.29
CA VAL A 108 -1.60 7.46 -19.05
C VAL A 108 -1.72 6.47 -17.88
N CYS A 109 -2.43 5.36 -18.10
CA CYS A 109 -2.63 4.35 -17.06
C CYS A 109 -1.36 3.60 -16.69
N GLY A 110 -0.52 3.23 -17.66
CA GLY A 110 0.77 2.60 -17.39
C GLY A 110 1.71 3.52 -16.62
N ARG A 111 1.80 4.79 -17.04
CA ARG A 111 2.64 5.78 -16.35
C ARG A 111 2.16 6.01 -14.91
N MET A 112 0.85 6.09 -14.70
CA MET A 112 0.29 6.28 -13.35
C MET A 112 0.41 5.05 -12.47
N ALA A 113 0.27 3.84 -13.01
CA ALA A 113 0.54 2.61 -12.26
C ALA A 113 2.01 2.57 -11.81
N CYS A 114 2.94 2.88 -12.72
CA CYS A 114 4.37 2.98 -12.40
C CYS A 114 4.64 4.02 -11.32
N GLU A 115 4.03 5.20 -11.42
CA GLU A 115 4.26 6.30 -10.48
C GLU A 115 3.74 5.96 -9.08
N CYS A 116 2.57 5.30 -8.98
CA CYS A 116 2.08 4.77 -7.71
C CYS A 116 3.05 3.74 -7.10
N ASP A 117 3.62 2.86 -7.91
CA ASP A 117 4.53 1.80 -7.46
C ASP A 117 5.90 2.36 -7.07
N ARG A 118 6.41 3.37 -7.80
CA ARG A 118 7.62 4.13 -7.48
C ARG A 118 7.48 4.82 -6.12
N GLN A 119 6.42 5.60 -5.93
CA GLN A 119 6.16 6.31 -4.66
C GLN A 119 5.99 5.35 -3.49
N PHE A 120 5.33 4.22 -3.72
CA PHE A 120 5.19 3.18 -2.70
C PHE A 120 6.55 2.59 -2.32
N ALA A 121 7.40 2.25 -3.29
CA ALA A 121 8.72 1.73 -3.02
C ALA A 121 9.61 2.74 -2.27
N GLU A 122 9.58 4.01 -2.66
CA GLU A 122 10.30 5.09 -1.98
C GLU A 122 9.82 5.26 -0.54
N CYS A 123 8.51 5.29 -0.30
CA CYS A 123 7.94 5.34 1.03
C CYS A 123 8.46 4.20 1.92
N LEU A 124 8.51 2.97 1.38
CA LEU A 124 9.01 1.81 2.12
C LEU A 124 10.50 1.88 2.47
N THR A 125 11.32 2.63 1.71
CA THR A 125 12.73 2.82 2.08
C THR A 125 12.89 3.63 3.36
N ALA A 126 11.98 4.58 3.63
CA ALA A 126 11.97 5.40 4.83
C ALA A 126 11.21 4.75 6.00
N ALA A 127 10.33 3.79 5.73
CA ALA A 127 9.43 3.20 6.72
C ALA A 127 10.11 2.13 7.60
N LYS A 128 9.92 2.26 8.92
CA LYS A 128 10.37 1.27 9.93
C LYS A 128 9.22 0.32 10.29
N PRO A 129 9.38 -1.01 10.11
CA PRO A 129 8.33 -1.97 10.47
C PRO A 129 8.23 -2.18 11.99
N ARG A 130 7.03 -2.46 12.48
CA ARG A 130 6.83 -3.03 13.82
C ARG A 130 7.03 -4.54 13.84
N LYS A 131 7.41 -5.08 15.00
CA LYS A 131 7.59 -6.54 15.24
C LYS A 131 6.28 -7.33 15.09
N ARG A 132 5.12 -6.70 15.35
CA ARG A 132 3.79 -7.31 15.25
C ARG A 132 2.88 -6.40 14.44
N ALA A 133 2.59 -6.80 13.21
CA ALA A 133 1.75 -6.05 12.28
C ALA A 133 0.86 -7.00 11.47
N GLY A 134 0.09 -7.83 12.17
CA GLY A 134 -0.86 -8.74 11.55
C GLY A 134 -2.21 -8.06 11.25
N PRO A 135 -2.99 -8.58 10.27
CA PRO A 135 -4.29 -8.02 9.89
C PRO A 135 -5.30 -7.93 11.05
N CYS A 136 -5.13 -8.76 12.07
CA CYS A 136 -6.08 -8.88 13.18
C CYS A 136 -5.92 -7.75 14.21
N LEU A 137 -4.87 -6.94 14.09
CA LEU A 137 -4.65 -5.76 14.94
C LEU A 137 -5.41 -4.52 14.42
N CYS A 138 -6.01 -4.61 13.25
CA CYS A 138 -6.72 -3.52 12.61
C CYS A 138 -8.02 -3.18 13.33
N ARG A 139 -8.16 -1.91 13.71
CA ARG A 139 -9.31 -1.41 14.48
C ARG A 139 -9.73 -0.04 13.99
N GLY A 140 -10.96 0.32 14.30
CA GLY A 140 -11.52 1.66 14.04
C GLY A 140 -11.85 1.90 12.57
N ARG A 141 -12.10 3.17 12.25
CA ARG A 141 -12.24 3.65 10.87
C ARG A 141 -10.87 4.11 10.37
N GLY A 142 -10.60 3.82 9.10
CA GLY A 142 -9.38 4.26 8.44
C GLY A 142 -9.45 5.71 7.97
N PRO A 143 -8.29 6.34 7.70
CA PRO A 143 -8.24 7.66 7.10
C PRO A 143 -8.86 7.65 5.70
N ALA A 144 -9.37 8.81 5.27
CA ALA A 144 -9.80 9.03 3.90
C ALA A 144 -8.58 9.31 3.01
N CYS A 145 -8.67 8.93 1.74
CA CYS A 145 -7.68 9.38 0.76
C CYS A 145 -7.84 10.88 0.56
N ALA A 146 -6.75 11.64 0.72
CA ALA A 146 -6.75 13.06 0.35
C ALA A 146 -6.96 13.21 -1.17
N GLY A 147 -7.76 14.20 -1.59
CA GLY A 147 -7.98 14.50 -3.02
C GLY A 147 -9.20 13.83 -3.69
N GLY A 148 -10.24 13.48 -2.93
CA GLY A 148 -11.51 12.95 -3.46
C GLY A 148 -12.59 13.99 -3.79
N GLY A 149 -12.26 15.30 -3.75
CA GLY A 149 -13.13 16.40 -4.16
C GLY A 149 -12.47 17.21 -5.27
N ALA A 150 -13.25 17.66 -6.25
CA ALA A 150 -12.77 18.50 -7.33
C ALA A 150 -12.12 19.78 -6.77
N GLY A 151 -10.83 20.01 -7.09
CA GLY A 151 -10.19 21.32 -6.92
C GLY A 151 -9.11 21.46 -5.85
N GLU A 152 -8.41 20.41 -5.41
CA GLU A 152 -7.23 20.57 -4.54
C GLU A 152 -5.96 19.87 -5.07
N PRO A 153 -4.77 20.47 -4.87
CA PRO A 153 -3.50 19.95 -5.37
C PRO A 153 -3.13 18.66 -4.65
N GLY A 154 -2.60 17.70 -5.42
CA GLY A 154 -2.16 16.39 -4.94
C GLY A 154 -1.03 16.48 -3.90
N PRO A 155 -0.74 15.36 -3.21
CA PRO A 155 0.29 15.33 -2.17
C PRO A 155 1.63 15.81 -2.74
N ALA A 156 2.24 16.77 -2.05
CA ALA A 156 3.54 17.31 -2.39
C ALA A 156 4.61 16.20 -2.44
N PRO A 157 5.63 16.33 -3.30
CA PRO A 157 6.75 15.39 -3.36
C PRO A 157 7.44 15.25 -1.99
N ALA A 158 8.04 14.08 -1.76
CA ALA A 158 8.72 13.69 -0.52
C ALA A 158 9.90 14.61 -0.11
N ASP A 159 10.27 15.60 -0.93
CA ASP A 159 11.31 16.58 -0.63
C ASP A 159 11.01 17.49 0.57
N ARG A 160 9.75 17.54 1.05
CA ARG A 160 9.40 18.37 2.21
C ARG A 160 9.53 17.68 3.57
N LEU A 161 9.99 16.43 3.61
CA LEU A 161 10.28 15.70 4.86
C LEU A 161 11.77 15.62 5.21
N LEU A 162 12.66 16.20 4.39
CA LEU A 162 14.12 16.14 4.59
C LEU A 162 14.79 17.47 4.99
N GLY A 163 14.03 18.52 5.31
CA GLY A 163 14.49 19.66 6.10
C GLY A 163 15.94 20.12 5.89
N LEU A 164 16.25 20.61 4.68
CA LEU A 164 17.24 21.68 4.50
C LEU A 164 16.55 23.02 4.69
#